data_AF-A0A920W0G5-F1
#
_entry.id   AF-A0A920W0G5-F1
#
_cell.length_a   1.000
_cell.length_b   1.000
_cell.length_c   1.000
_cell.angle_alpha   90.00
_cell.angle_beta   90.00
_cell.angle_gamma   90.00
#
_symmetry.space_group_name_H-M   'P 1'
#
loop_
_entity.id
_entity.type
_entity.pdbx_description
1 polymer ?
#
loop_
_entity_poly.entity_id
_entity_poly.type
_entity_poly.pdbx_seq_one_letter_code
_entity_poly.pdbx_strand_id
1 'polypeptide(L)'
;MLERILKSELLGGWKHWQIVYQLEVFGQEGSQIWTIDFAEVGNPKIQKGDIGKINLYEGISSSELCALIEGNTSWDYVTLCGNYRTFNNIYRITEGGFELPPEDKSNYALEPLMDLFPWDKDMDKRKFMRDVHRWKGKSI
;
A
#
# COMPACT_ATOMS: atom_id res chain seq x y z
N MET A 1 -2.37 -0.98 12.32
CA MET A 1 -2.53 -1.11 10.86
C MET A 1 -1.35 -1.88 10.26
N LEU A 2 -0.12 -1.37 10.35
CA LEU A 2 1.08 -2.01 9.76
C LEU A 2 1.30 -3.46 10.20
N GLU A 3 0.98 -3.83 11.45
CA GLU A 3 1.06 -5.23 11.91
C GLU A 3 0.17 -6.20 11.13
N ARG A 4 -0.90 -5.70 10.48
CA ARG A 4 -1.76 -6.53 9.63
C ARG A 4 -1.02 -6.97 8.36
N ILE A 5 -0.04 -6.19 7.88
CA ILE A 5 0.80 -6.56 6.72
C ILE A 5 1.55 -7.85 7.03
N LEU A 6 2.06 -7.98 8.26
CA LEU A 6 2.78 -9.18 8.73
C LEU A 6 1.88 -10.40 8.90
N LYS A 7 0.56 -10.27 8.70
CA LYS A 7 -0.43 -11.34 8.76
C LYS A 7 -1.11 -11.59 7.40
N SER A 8 -0.66 -10.90 6.35
CA SER A 8 -1.19 -11.04 5.00
C SER A 8 -0.91 -12.43 4.44
N GLU A 9 -1.83 -12.94 3.60
CA GLU A 9 -1.63 -14.15 2.82
C GLU A 9 -0.48 -13.97 1.79
N LEU A 10 -0.21 -12.74 1.35
CA LEU A 10 0.86 -12.40 0.41
C LEU A 10 2.25 -12.33 1.05
N LEU A 11 2.35 -12.47 2.38
CA LEU A 11 3.61 -12.42 3.11
C LEU A 11 4.65 -13.40 2.55
N GLY A 12 4.22 -14.59 2.14
CA GLY A 12 5.09 -15.59 1.53
C GLY A 12 5.73 -15.10 0.22
N GLY A 13 4.95 -14.39 -0.61
CA GLY A 13 5.42 -13.76 -1.84
C GLY A 13 6.45 -12.67 -1.57
N TRP A 14 6.15 -11.74 -0.64
CA TRP A 14 7.08 -10.67 -0.30
C TRP A 14 8.40 -11.19 0.27
N LYS A 15 8.38 -12.26 1.08
CA LYS A 15 9.59 -12.95 1.56
C LYS A 15 10.35 -13.63 0.42
N HIS A 16 9.65 -14.35 -0.45
CA HIS A 16 10.26 -15.07 -1.59
C HIS A 16 11.06 -14.14 -2.51
N TRP A 17 10.53 -12.93 -2.74
CA TRP A 17 11.15 -11.89 -3.55
C TRP A 17 12.06 -10.94 -2.76
N GLN A 18 12.26 -11.18 -1.46
CA GLN A 18 13.15 -10.39 -0.61
C GLN A 18 12.86 -8.88 -0.68
N ILE A 19 11.57 -8.53 -0.70
CA ILE A 19 11.11 -7.15 -0.91
C ILE A 19 11.46 -6.30 0.32
N VAL A 20 12.05 -5.13 0.09
CA VAL A 20 12.06 -4.07 1.09
C VAL A 20 10.91 -3.11 0.80
N TYR A 21 9.92 -3.08 1.69
CA TYR A 21 8.74 -2.24 1.58
C TYR A 21 8.89 -0.98 2.41
N GLN A 22 8.58 0.18 1.83
CA GLN A 22 8.53 1.46 2.53
C GLN A 22 7.15 2.10 2.39
N LEU A 23 6.55 2.45 3.53
CA LEU A 23 5.37 3.32 3.62
C LEU A 23 5.79 4.72 4.06
N GLU A 24 5.48 5.72 3.26
CA GLU A 24 5.53 7.13 3.66
C GLU A 24 4.12 7.68 3.85
N VAL A 25 3.82 8.16 5.04
CA VAL A 25 2.59 8.90 5.33
C VAL A 25 2.92 10.38 5.45
N PHE A 26 2.46 11.18 4.50
CA PHE A 26 2.77 12.62 4.44
C PHE A 26 1.58 13.50 4.84
N GLY A 27 1.87 14.64 5.46
CA GLY A 27 0.87 15.62 5.88
C GLY A 27 1.47 17.02 5.98
N GLN A 28 0.72 17.95 6.57
CA GLN A 28 1.16 19.35 6.69
C GLN A 28 2.39 19.52 7.59
N GLU A 29 2.54 18.66 8.60
CA GLU A 29 3.65 18.70 9.57
C GLU A 29 4.88 17.89 9.11
N GLY A 30 4.87 17.38 7.87
CA GLY A 30 5.93 16.56 7.30
C GLY A 30 5.51 15.11 7.06
N SER A 31 6.51 14.23 6.92
CA SER A 31 6.32 12.82 6.59
C SER A 31 6.75 11.90 7.71
N GLN A 32 5.99 10.83 7.92
CA GLN A 32 6.39 9.68 8.74
C GLN A 32 6.66 8.48 7.84
N ILE A 33 7.80 7.84 8.05
CA ILE A 33 8.25 6.72 7.22
C ILE A 33 8.31 5.46 8.09
N TRP A 34 7.81 4.35 7.55
CA TRP A 34 7.98 3.02 8.09
C TRP A 34 8.49 2.07 7.01
N THR A 35 9.37 1.16 7.40
CA THR A 35 9.98 0.19 6.50
C THR A 35 9.78 -1.22 7.05
N ILE A 36 9.57 -2.18 6.16
CA ILE A 36 9.54 -3.61 6.44
C ILE A 36 10.52 -4.29 5.49
N ASP A 37 11.56 -4.91 6.04
CA ASP A 37 12.47 -5.74 5.27
C ASP A 37 11.98 -7.20 5.29
N PHE A 38 11.36 -7.66 4.20
CA PHE A 38 10.89 -9.04 4.09
C PHE A 38 12.02 -10.04 3.82
N ALA A 39 13.26 -9.57 3.58
CA ALA A 39 14.44 -10.42 3.45
C ALA A 39 15.05 -10.79 4.82
N GLU A 40 14.65 -10.12 5.91
CA GLU A 40 15.16 -10.38 7.26
C GLU A 40 14.88 -11.85 7.68
N VAL A 41 15.92 -12.52 8.20
CA VAL A 41 15.83 -13.92 8.62
C VAL A 41 14.87 -14.04 9.80
N GLY A 42 13.80 -14.84 9.61
CA GLY A 42 12.77 -15.07 10.62
C GLY A 42 11.49 -14.28 10.35
N ASN A 43 11.09 -13.44 11.30
CA ASN A 43 9.87 -12.63 11.21
C ASN A 43 10.23 -11.18 10.90
N PRO A 44 9.83 -10.66 9.72
CA PRO A 44 10.02 -9.26 9.34
C PRO A 44 9.44 -8.34 10.41
N LYS A 45 10.19 -7.29 10.75
CA LYS A 45 9.77 -6.28 11.71
C LYS A 45 9.46 -4.96 11.02
N ILE A 46 8.51 -4.24 11.60
CA ILE A 46 8.22 -2.86 11.21
C ILE A 46 9.26 -1.97 11.89
N GLN A 47 9.97 -1.20 11.08
CA GLN A 47 11.00 -0.27 11.52
C GLN A 47 10.55 1.15 11.20
N LYS A 48 10.85 2.12 12.07
CA LYS A 48 10.56 3.54 11.80
C LYS A 48 11.76 4.15 11.07
N GLY A 49 11.49 4.86 9.97
CA GLY A 49 12.50 5.46 9.11
C GLY A 49 12.84 4.63 7.86
N ASP A 50 13.67 5.20 7.00
CA ASP A 50 14.28 4.54 5.85
C ASP A 50 15.51 3.73 6.29
N ILE A 51 15.77 2.60 5.63
CA ILE A 51 16.93 1.74 5.85
C ILE A 51 17.97 1.84 4.71
N GLY A 52 17.78 2.76 3.76
CA GLY A 52 18.69 3.02 2.65
C GLY A 52 18.50 2.11 1.44
N LYS A 53 17.43 1.31 1.42
CA LYS A 53 17.06 0.42 0.31
C LYS A 53 15.54 0.31 0.23
N ILE A 54 14.99 0.34 -0.98
CA ILE A 54 13.56 0.19 -1.22
C ILE A 54 13.33 -0.60 -2.51
N ASN A 55 12.46 -1.61 -2.45
CA ASN A 55 11.97 -2.34 -3.63
C ASN A 55 10.53 -1.97 -3.97
N LEU A 56 9.72 -1.71 -2.94
CA LEU A 56 8.32 -1.35 -3.07
C LEU A 56 8.06 -0.14 -2.18
N TYR A 57 7.55 0.93 -2.77
CA TYR A 57 7.25 2.17 -2.08
C TYR A 57 5.78 2.51 -2.24
N GLU A 58 5.15 2.87 -1.13
CA GLU A 58 3.83 3.49 -1.10
C GLU A 58 3.90 4.81 -0.32
N GLY A 59 3.49 5.89 -0.95
CA GLY A 59 3.34 7.20 -0.32
C GLY A 59 1.87 7.58 -0.31
N ILE A 60 1.32 7.90 0.85
CA ILE A 60 -0.09 8.28 0.99
C ILE A 60 -0.24 9.47 1.93
N SER A 61 -1.16 10.39 1.64
CA SER A 61 -1.46 11.46 2.59
C SER A 61 -2.09 10.91 3.87
N SER A 62 -1.85 11.57 5.01
CA SER A 62 -2.45 11.17 6.30
C SER A 62 -3.98 11.19 6.27
N SER A 63 -4.58 12.12 5.53
CA SER A 63 -6.04 12.22 5.38
C SER A 63 -6.62 11.05 4.58
N GLU A 64 -6.00 10.69 3.45
CA GLU A 64 -6.48 9.55 2.64
C GLU A 64 -6.26 8.22 3.35
N LEU A 65 -5.13 8.05 4.04
CA LEU A 65 -4.90 6.83 4.83
C LEU A 65 -5.92 6.69 5.96
N CYS A 66 -6.24 7.78 6.67
CA CYS A 66 -7.27 7.76 7.69
C CYS A 66 -8.63 7.42 7.09
N ALA A 67 -8.97 8.01 5.94
CA ALA A 67 -10.22 7.72 5.25
C ALA A 67 -10.30 6.27 4.76
N LEU A 68 -9.18 5.65 4.35
CA LEU A 68 -9.13 4.20 4.03
C LEU A 68 -9.37 3.35 5.27
N ILE A 69 -8.71 3.68 6.40
CA ILE A 69 -8.88 2.97 7.67
C ILE A 69 -10.34 3.01 8.14
N GLU A 70 -11.02 4.14 7.95
CA GLU A 70 -12.41 4.34 8.35
C GLU A 70 -13.43 3.83 7.31
N GLY A 71 -13.00 3.39 6.12
CA GLY A 71 -13.89 3.00 5.02
C GLY A 71 -14.67 4.18 4.42
N ASN A 72 -14.12 5.38 4.54
CA ASN A 72 -14.69 6.67 4.13
C ASN A 72 -14.18 7.17 2.76
N THR A 73 -13.32 6.44 2.09
CA THR A 73 -12.84 6.75 0.74
C THR A 73 -12.81 5.49 -0.11
N SER A 74 -12.46 5.58 -1.38
CA SER A 74 -12.20 4.42 -2.23
C SER A 74 -10.93 4.60 -3.05
N TRP A 75 -10.36 3.50 -3.55
CA TRP A 75 -9.12 3.56 -4.32
C TRP A 75 -9.23 4.36 -5.61
N ASP A 76 -10.41 4.36 -6.26
CA ASP A 76 -10.70 5.27 -7.37
C ASP A 76 -10.43 6.73 -6.98
N TYR A 77 -10.78 7.14 -5.77
CA TYR A 77 -10.47 8.48 -5.29
C TYR A 77 -8.98 8.65 -5.01
N VAL A 78 -8.45 7.76 -4.18
CA VAL A 78 -7.12 7.87 -3.58
C VAL A 78 -6.04 7.88 -4.67
N THR A 79 -6.20 7.03 -5.69
CA THR A 79 -5.27 6.97 -6.83
C THR A 79 -5.37 8.18 -7.76
N LEU A 80 -6.55 8.79 -7.91
CA LEU A 80 -6.79 9.90 -8.84
C LEU A 80 -6.57 11.29 -8.22
N CYS A 81 -6.67 11.44 -6.89
CA CYS A 81 -6.54 12.73 -6.23
C CYS A 81 -5.09 13.20 -6.05
N GLY A 82 -4.11 12.43 -6.51
CA GLY A 82 -2.68 12.74 -6.42
C GLY A 82 -2.08 12.57 -5.01
N ASN A 83 -2.89 12.13 -4.04
CA ASN A 83 -2.46 11.91 -2.65
C ASN A 83 -2.01 10.48 -2.37
N TYR A 84 -1.88 9.66 -3.41
CA TYR A 84 -1.26 8.34 -3.37
C TYR A 84 -0.26 8.20 -4.51
N ARG A 85 0.93 7.70 -4.18
CA ARG A 85 2.02 7.45 -5.11
C ARG A 85 2.64 6.11 -4.79
N THR A 86 2.94 5.33 -5.81
CA THR A 86 3.59 4.02 -5.64
C THR A 86 4.62 3.80 -6.73
N PHE A 87 5.69 3.10 -6.39
CA PHE A 87 6.62 2.55 -7.36
C PHE A 87 7.15 1.21 -6.86
N ASN A 88 7.47 0.31 -7.79
CA ASN A 88 8.08 -0.96 -7.48
C ASN A 88 9.17 -1.32 -8.48
N ASN A 89 10.24 -1.92 -7.96
CA ASN A 89 11.29 -2.56 -8.71
C ASN A 89 11.64 -3.87 -8.01
N ILE A 90 10.89 -4.92 -8.35
CA ILE A 90 10.98 -6.24 -7.73
C ILE A 90 11.88 -7.11 -8.61
N TYR A 91 12.95 -7.60 -8.01
CA TYR A 91 13.87 -8.57 -8.58
C TYR A 91 14.52 -9.35 -7.44
N ARG A 92 14.97 -10.58 -7.72
CA ARG A 92 15.77 -11.36 -6.76
C ARG A 92 17.14 -11.64 -7.36
N ILE A 93 18.20 -11.48 -6.58
CA ILE A 93 19.56 -11.88 -6.97
C ILE A 93 19.77 -13.34 -6.57
N THR A 94 20.28 -14.16 -7.49
CA THR A 94 20.63 -15.55 -7.24
C THR A 94 22.08 -15.84 -7.59
N GLU A 95 22.58 -17.01 -7.19
CA GLU A 95 23.94 -17.44 -7.53
C GLU A 95 24.01 -17.69 -9.04
N GLY A 96 24.55 -16.70 -9.77
CA GLY A 96 24.70 -16.75 -11.24
C GLY A 96 23.73 -15.87 -12.03
N GLY A 97 22.86 -15.06 -11.39
CA GLY A 97 21.98 -14.16 -12.14
C GLY A 97 21.00 -13.34 -11.31
N PHE A 98 19.96 -12.87 -11.98
CA PHE A 98 18.79 -12.24 -11.35
C PHE A 98 17.52 -12.86 -11.90
N GLU A 99 16.50 -12.92 -11.06
CA GLU A 99 15.17 -13.37 -11.43
C GLU A 99 14.22 -12.18 -11.49
N LEU A 100 13.40 -12.17 -12.53
CA LEU A 100 12.31 -11.23 -12.66
C LEU A 100 10.99 -11.90 -12.32
N PRO A 101 10.05 -11.12 -11.77
CA PRO A 101 8.75 -11.64 -11.43
C PRO A 101 7.92 -11.99 -12.70
N PRO A 102 7.11 -13.07 -12.68
CA PRO A 102 6.27 -13.43 -13.83
C PRO A 102 5.22 -12.36 -14.12
N GLU A 103 4.91 -12.13 -15.40
CA GLU A 103 4.09 -10.99 -15.85
C GLU A 103 2.70 -10.90 -15.19
N ASP A 104 2.14 -12.02 -14.76
CA ASP A 104 0.81 -12.12 -14.18
C ASP A 104 0.71 -11.60 -12.73
N LYS A 105 1.85 -11.33 -12.05
CA LYS A 105 1.94 -10.69 -10.71
C LYS A 105 1.13 -11.36 -9.59
N SER A 106 0.57 -12.53 -9.87
CA SER A 106 -0.56 -13.13 -9.16
C SER A 106 -0.24 -13.62 -7.75
N ASN A 107 1.03 -13.86 -7.43
CA ASN A 107 1.48 -14.48 -6.19
C ASN A 107 2.44 -13.64 -5.34
N TYR A 108 2.73 -12.39 -5.71
CA TYR A 108 3.66 -11.51 -4.95
C TYR A 108 3.42 -10.02 -5.08
N ALA A 109 2.60 -9.57 -6.05
CA ALA A 109 2.43 -8.15 -6.33
C ALA A 109 0.96 -7.73 -6.19
N LEU A 110 0.60 -7.45 -4.93
CA LEU A 110 -0.27 -6.35 -4.59
C LEU A 110 0.50 -5.45 -3.63
N GLU A 111 0.40 -4.13 -3.85
CA GLU A 111 0.90 -3.15 -2.91
C GLU A 111 0.31 -3.42 -1.52
N PRO A 112 1.11 -3.50 -0.43
CA PRO A 112 0.63 -3.84 0.91
C PRO A 112 -0.58 -3.05 1.39
N LEU A 113 -0.75 -1.76 1.02
CA LEU A 113 -1.99 -1.05 1.37
C LEU A 113 -3.21 -1.58 0.61
N MET A 114 -3.06 -1.95 -0.67
CA MET A 114 -4.14 -2.54 -1.48
C MET A 114 -4.55 -3.92 -0.94
N ASP A 115 -3.61 -4.69 -0.41
CA ASP A 115 -3.90 -5.95 0.29
C ASP A 115 -4.67 -5.70 1.60
N LEU A 116 -4.27 -4.70 2.38
CA LEU A 116 -4.94 -4.35 3.63
C LEU A 116 -6.33 -3.74 3.46
N PHE A 117 -6.52 -2.99 2.39
CA PHE A 117 -7.74 -2.28 2.03
C PHE A 117 -8.11 -2.68 0.60
N PRO A 118 -8.73 -3.84 0.38
CA PRO A 118 -9.05 -4.28 -0.99
C PRO A 118 -10.06 -3.35 -1.67
N TRP A 119 -10.08 -3.40 -3.01
CA TRP A 119 -11.14 -2.81 -3.84
C TRP A 119 -12.49 -3.49 -3.54
N ASP A 120 -13.19 -2.97 -2.53
CA ASP A 120 -14.50 -3.44 -2.13
C ASP A 120 -15.60 -2.65 -2.86
N LYS A 121 -16.46 -3.36 -3.60
CA LYS A 121 -17.63 -2.75 -4.28
C LYS A 121 -18.55 -2.03 -3.29
N ASP A 122 -18.61 -2.48 -2.04
CA ASP A 122 -19.40 -1.79 -1.01
C ASP A 122 -18.75 -0.46 -0.61
N MET A 123 -17.43 -0.35 -0.64
CA MET A 123 -16.71 0.90 -0.38
C MET A 123 -16.99 1.95 -1.46
N ASP A 124 -16.97 1.54 -2.73
CA ASP A 124 -17.36 2.40 -3.85
C ASP A 124 -18.83 2.84 -3.75
N LYS A 125 -19.72 1.91 -3.41
CA LYS A 125 -21.15 2.21 -3.23
C LYS A 125 -21.38 3.17 -2.07
N ARG A 126 -20.71 2.98 -0.92
CA ARG A 126 -20.80 3.87 0.24
C ARG A 126 -20.34 5.28 -0.10
N LYS A 127 -19.18 5.41 -0.77
CA LYS A 127 -18.66 6.70 -1.22
C LYS A 127 -19.62 7.37 -2.21
N PHE A 128 -20.05 6.65 -3.24
CA PHE A 128 -20.99 7.17 -4.24
C PHE A 128 -22.28 7.68 -3.59
N MET A 129 -22.88 6.88 -2.70
CA MET A 129 -24.10 7.29 -2.00
C MET A 129 -23.85 8.52 -1.13
N ARG A 130 -22.71 8.63 -0.45
CA ARG A 130 -22.37 9.83 0.33
C ARG A 130 -22.26 11.07 -0.56
N ASP A 131 -21.62 10.96 -1.71
CA ASP A 131 -21.52 12.07 -2.66
C ASP A 131 -22.91 12.45 -3.18
N VAL A 132 -23.76 11.48 -3.54
CA VAL A 132 -25.16 11.74 -3.90
C VAL A 132 -25.89 12.50 -2.79
N HIS A 133 -25.80 12.07 -1.52
CA HIS A 133 -26.43 12.79 -0.41
C HIS A 133 -25.87 14.21 -0.21
N ARG A 134 -24.57 14.42 -0.45
CA ARG A 134 -23.92 15.73 -0.34
C ARG A 134 -24.43 16.73 -1.37
N TRP A 135 -24.74 16.25 -2.58
CA TRP A 135 -25.13 17.08 -3.72
C TRP A 135 -26.64 17.14 -3.97
N LYS A 136 -27.40 16.13 -3.53
CA LYS A 136 -28.87 16.10 -3.67
C LYS A 136 -29.49 17.18 -2.78
N GLY A 137 -30.11 18.18 -3.42
CA GLY A 137 -30.69 19.37 -2.77
C GLY A 137 -29.80 20.62 -2.81
N LYS A 138 -28.59 20.55 -3.39
CA LYS A 138 -27.72 21.70 -3.66
C LYS A 138 -27.67 22.10 -5.14
N SER A 139 -28.58 21.58 -5.96
CA SER A 139 -28.83 22.13 -7.28
C SER A 139 -29.38 23.54 -7.08
N ILE A 140 -28.65 24.53 -7.57
CA ILE A 140 -29.19 25.86 -7.87
C ILE A 140 -30.17 25.72 -9.03
#